data_AF-A0A9E2Q9V4-F1
#
_entry.id   AF-A0A9E2Q9V4-F1
#
_cell.length_a   1.000
_cell.length_b   1.000
_cell.length_c   1.000
_cell.angle_alpha   90.00
_cell.angle_beta   90.00
_cell.angle_gamma   90.00
#
_symmetry.space_group_name_H-M   'P 1'
#
loop_
_entity.id
_entity.type
_entity.pdbx_description
1 polymer ?
#
loop_
_entity_poly.entity_id
_entity_poly.type
_entity_poly.pdbx_seq_one_letter_code
_entity_poly.pdbx_strand_id
1 'polypeptide(L)' 'MRESVSISLPTWLKERLDQTVKGDQMNRSDIVREALKEYFTRKDLERIRRNMVPLAEARGVFTDEDVFREVS' A
#
# COMPACT_ATOMS: atom_id res chain seq x y z
N MET A 1 3.10 -20.73 4.04
CA MET A 1 2.80 -21.45 2.76
C MET A 1 2.75 -20.42 1.64
N ARG A 2 3.15 -20.78 0.42
CA ARG A 2 3.05 -19.90 -0.76
C ARG A 2 1.99 -20.48 -1.68
N GLU A 3 1.09 -19.63 -2.17
CA GLU A 3 0.06 -19.97 -3.14
C GLU A 3 0.31 -19.20 -4.44
N SER A 4 0.02 -19.81 -5.58
CA SER A 4 0.19 -19.19 -6.90
C SER A 4 -1.12 -18.62 -7.40
N VAL A 5 -1.07 -17.40 -7.93
CA VAL A 5 -2.20 -16.78 -8.63
C VAL A 5 -1.79 -16.52 -10.08
N SER A 6 -2.62 -16.95 -11.03
CA SER A 6 -2.48 -16.60 -12.45
C SER A 6 -3.42 -15.45 -12.77
N ILE A 7 -2.89 -14.36 -13.33
CA ILE A 7 -3.66 -13.15 -13.65
C ILE A 7 -3.40 -12.72 -15.10
N SER A 8 -4.47 -12.32 -15.78
CA SER A 8 -4.36 -11.67 -17.08
C SER A 8 -4.00 -10.20 -16.90
N LEU A 9 -2.95 -9.74 -17.58
CA LEU A 9 -2.51 -8.35 -17.55
C LEU A 9 -2.64 -7.75 -18.96
N PRO A 10 -3.06 -6.48 -19.08
CA PRO A 10 -2.98 -5.78 -20.35
C PRO A 10 -1.51 -5.66 -20.79
N THR A 11 -1.28 -5.70 -22.11
CA THR A 11 0.07 -5.78 -22.71
C THR A 11 1.01 -4.70 -22.18
N TRP A 12 0.55 -3.44 -22.14
CA TRP A 12 1.35 -2.32 -21.67
C TRP A 12 1.83 -2.47 -20.22
N LEU A 13 1.03 -3.12 -19.36
CA LEU A 13 1.38 -3.30 -17.95
C LEU A 13 2.40 -4.42 -17.79
N LYS A 14 2.27 -5.49 -18.59
CA LYS A 14 3.27 -6.55 -18.65
C LYS A 14 4.62 -6.00 -19.13
N GLU A 15 4.62 -5.18 -20.18
CA GLU A 15 5.85 -4.55 -20.70
C GLU A 15 6.51 -3.66 -19.66
N ARG A 16 5.72 -2.86 -18.93
CA ARG A 16 6.25 -2.03 -17.84
C ARG A 16 6.83 -2.86 -16.71
N LEU A 17 6.16 -3.94 -16.30
CA LEU A 17 6.67 -4.89 -15.31
C LEU A 17 8.01 -5.50 -15.77
N ASP A 18 8.11 -5.89 -17.03
CA ASP A 18 9.31 -6.47 -17.62
C ASP A 18 10.48 -5.47 -17.69
N GLN A 19 10.20 -4.19 -17.92
CA GLN A 19 11.22 -3.13 -17.91
C GLN A 19 11.74 -2.86 -16.51
N THR A 20 10.87 -2.81 -15.49
CA THR A 20 11.28 -2.58 -14.10
C THR A 20 12.22 -3.66 -13.59
N VAL A 21 11.95 -4.93 -13.93
CA VAL A 21 12.80 -6.08 -13.55
C VAL A 21 14.23 -5.98 -14.12
N LYS A 22 14.43 -5.32 -15.26
CA LYS A 22 15.76 -5.23 -15.89
C LYS A 22 16.73 -4.29 -15.17
N GLY A 23 16.22 -3.42 -14.29
CA GLY A 23 17.02 -2.45 -13.54
C GLY A 23 17.32 -2.83 -12.09
N ASP A 24 16.65 -3.85 -11.55
CA ASP A 24 16.68 -4.21 -10.13
C ASP A 24 17.02 -5.70 -9.91
N GLN A 25 17.45 -6.07 -8.70
CA GLN A 25 17.62 -7.47 -8.28
C GLN A 25 16.28 -8.22 -8.06
N MET A 26 15.14 -7.58 -8.34
CA MET A 26 13.80 -8.10 -8.08
C MET A 26 13.25 -8.84 -9.29
N ASN A 27 12.56 -9.96 -9.06
CA ASN A 27 11.80 -10.62 -10.13
C ASN A 27 10.36 -10.06 -10.24
N ARG A 28 9.67 -10.42 -11.32
CA ARG A 28 8.27 -10.01 -11.57
C ARG A 28 7.35 -10.27 -10.38
N SER A 29 7.49 -11.44 -9.76
CA SER A 29 6.64 -11.84 -8.63
C SER A 29 6.93 -11.02 -7.38
N ASP A 30 8.17 -10.56 -7.17
CA ASP A 30 8.51 -9.69 -6.05
C ASP A 30 7.82 -8.32 -6.20
N ILE A 31 7.89 -7.74 -7.40
CA ILE A 31 7.23 -6.45 -7.70
C ILE A 31 5.72 -6.57 -7.54
N VAL A 32 5.11 -7.62 -8.08
CA VAL A 32 3.65 -7.84 -7.96
C VAL A 32 3.26 -8.04 -6.49
N ARG A 33 4.05 -8.79 -5.72
CA ARG A 33 3.79 -8.98 -4.28
C ARG A 33 3.88 -7.68 -3.50
N GLU A 34 4.89 -6.85 -3.75
CA GLU A 34 5.02 -5.56 -3.06
C GLU A 34 3.90 -4.60 -3.46
N ALA A 35 3.56 -4.52 -4.75
CA ALA A 35 2.44 -3.70 -5.23
C ALA A 35 1.10 -4.10 -4.61
N LEU A 36 0.84 -5.41 -4.46
CA LEU A 36 -0.36 -5.90 -3.78
C LEU A 36 -0.35 -5.56 -2.29
N LYS A 37 0.79 -5.73 -1.62
CA LYS A 37 0.96 -5.38 -0.21
C LYS A 37 0.69 -3.88 0.01
N GLU A 38 1.32 -3.00 -0.76
CA GLU A 38 1.09 -1.55 -0.70
C GLU A 38 -0.38 -1.20 -0.97
N TYR A 39 -1.00 -1.84 -1.97
CA TYR A 39 -2.41 -1.64 -2.27
C TYR A 39 -3.32 -1.98 -1.08
N PHE A 40 -3.10 -3.15 -0.46
CA PHE A 40 -3.91 -3.57 0.69
C PHE A 40 -3.63 -2.72 1.92
N THR A 41 -2.37 -2.38 2.21
CA THR A 41 -2.00 -1.49 3.31
C THR A 41 -2.68 -0.13 3.17
N ARG A 42 -2.69 0.47 1.97
CA ARG A 42 -3.42 1.72 1.73
C ARG A 42 -4.92 1.57 1.95
N LYS A 43 -5.52 0.48 1.47
CA LYS A 43 -6.96 0.22 1.65
C LYS A 43 -7.34 0.01 3.12
N ASP A 44 -6.49 -0.66 3.88
CA ASP A 44 -6.68 -0.82 5.32
C ASP A 44 -6.54 0.49 6.07
N LEU A 45 -5.53 1.31 5.73
CA LEU A 45 -5.36 2.64 6.32
C LEU A 45 -6.57 3.53 6.02
N GLU A 46 -7.03 3.57 4.77
CA GLU A 46 -8.26 4.30 4.38
C GLU A 46 -9.46 3.84 5.23
N ARG A 47 -9.60 2.53 5.45
CA ARG A 47 -10.69 1.96 6.25
C ARG A 47 -10.60 2.35 7.72
N ILE A 48 -9.43 2.29 8.33
CA ILE A 48 -9.22 2.67 9.72
C ILE A 48 -9.48 4.17 9.90
N ARG A 49 -8.94 5.00 9.01
CA ARG A 49 -9.09 6.46 9.06
C ARG A 49 -10.56 6.90 9.02
N ARG A 50 -11.41 6.25 8.22
CA ARG A 50 -12.86 6.56 8.18
C ARG A 50 -13.54 6.51 9.55
N ASN A 51 -13.07 5.64 10.45
CA ASN A 51 -13.64 5.50 11.79
C ASN A 51 -12.86 6.30 12.83
N MET A 52 -11.53 6.35 12.70
CA MET A 52 -10.65 6.92 13.72
C MET A 52 -10.52 8.44 13.62
N VAL A 53 -10.57 9.02 12.41
CA VAL A 53 -10.41 10.47 12.23
C VAL A 53 -11.52 11.25 12.96
N PRO A 54 -12.82 10.92 12.83
CA PRO A 54 -13.86 11.64 13.58
C PRO A 54 -13.69 11.55 15.10
N LEU A 55 -13.19 10.41 15.60
CA LEU A 55 -12.93 10.21 17.03
C LEU A 55 -11.71 11.02 17.52
N ALA A 56 -10.73 11.24 16.65
CA ALA A 56 -9.56 12.08 16.92
C ALA A 56 -9.93 13.57 16.90
N GLU A 57 -10.72 13.99 15.90
CA GLU A 57 -11.22 15.37 15.79
C GLU A 57 -12.09 15.76 16.99
N ALA A 58 -12.95 14.84 17.47
CA ALA A 58 -13.74 15.05 18.68
C ALA A 58 -12.89 15.22 19.96
N ARG A 59 -11.61 14.81 19.92
CA ARG A 59 -10.62 14.99 20.99
C ARG A 59 -9.64 16.14 20.72
N GLY A 60 -9.85 16.90 19.64
CA GLY A 60 -9.01 18.06 19.31
C GLY A 60 -7.73 17.74 18.52
N VAL A 61 -7.61 16.54 17.96
CA VAL A 61 -6.44 16.11 17.16
C VAL A 61 -6.79 16.19 15.67
N PHE A 62 -6.11 17.07 14.92
CA PHE A 62 -6.43 17.36 13.51
C PHE A 62 -5.25 17.19 12.56
N THR A 63 -4.04 17.39 13.06
CA THR A 63 -2.79 17.37 12.28
C THR A 63 -1.88 16.24 12.71
N ASP A 64 -0.90 15.90 11.87
CA ASP A 64 0.12 14.93 12.23
C ASP A 64 0.96 15.46 13.40
N GLU A 65 1.22 16.78 13.48
CA GLU A 65 1.86 17.41 14.63
C GLU A 65 1.08 17.21 15.94
N ASP A 66 -0.26 17.29 15.89
CA ASP A 66 -1.09 17.01 17.07
C ASP A 66 -0.93 15.56 17.52
N VAL A 67 -0.88 14.61 16.57
CA VAL A 67 -0.64 13.20 16.87
C VAL A 67 0.73 13.00 17.51
N PHE A 68 1.79 13.58 16.93
CA PHE A 68 3.14 13.43 17.46
C PHE A 68 3.28 13.98 18.88
N ARG A 69 2.65 15.12 19.21
CA ARG A 69 2.66 15.66 20.58
C ARG A 69 2.02 14.73 21.61
N GLU A 70 1.08 13.89 21.21
CA GLU A 70 0.34 13.00 22.12
C GLU A 70 1.00 11.62 22.30
N VAL A 71 1.84 11.18 21.35
CA VAL A 71 2.39 9.80 21.33
C VAL A 71 3.92 9.71 21.36
N SER A 72 4.63 10.84 21.32
CA SER A 72 6.10 10.93 21.37
C SER A 72 6.56 11.68 22.61
#